data_AF-A0A3C0EGS4-F1
#
_entry.id   AF-A0A3C0EGS4-F1
#
_cell.length_a   1.000
_cell.length_b   1.000
_cell.length_c   1.000
_cell.angle_alpha   90.00
_cell.angle_beta   90.00
_cell.angle_gamma   90.00
#
_symmetry.space_group_name_H-M   'P 1'
#
loop_
_entity.id
_entity.type
_entity.pdbx_description
1 polymer ?
#
loop_
_entity_poly.entity_id
_entity_poly.type
_entity_poly.pdbx_seq_one_letter_code
_entity_poly.pdbx_strand_id
1 'polypeptide(L)'
;MTDTDFNAYRKIVMDLIQQAPQSSQQTADLDALMVVSKLMIQDDPSAYQTLIDGIGNLATSKPIEGLDKRPVYPLLAMHVHLSAFGKRYLTLPDTIWEHAAADFEKLANPLRVAISPYKETPPSYLDTAITLWQAYCLLQIGSLRHADDDIILAREVIEQIVTREVPDHPLTEQDIDQTLDDWTYRELTGIHALAGAALHDRNETWADRVEKVAEHHLYNTQPDHCTSEPWGLFGFLWSQQTRMFGMQQIHDVKAYGLVGVGRILLADAARCLGEFED
;
A
#
# COMPACT_ATOMS: atom_id res chain seq x y z
N MET A 1 12.76 12.32 13.76
CA MET A 1 13.33 12.40 12.40
C MET A 1 13.28 13.85 11.95
N THR A 2 14.20 14.32 11.11
CA THR A 2 14.09 15.66 10.50
C THR A 2 13.53 15.52 9.08
N ASP A 3 12.73 16.47 8.62
CA ASP A 3 12.14 16.49 7.27
C ASP A 3 13.19 16.38 6.15
N THR A 4 14.42 16.83 6.45
CA THR A 4 15.59 16.69 5.56
C THR A 4 15.91 15.23 5.19
N ASP A 5 15.68 14.27 6.09
CA ASP A 5 15.93 12.86 5.85
C ASP A 5 14.90 12.27 4.88
N PHE A 6 13.61 12.54 5.11
CA PHE A 6 12.52 12.06 4.25
C PHE A 6 12.66 12.58 2.81
N ASN A 7 13.01 13.85 2.66
CA ASN A 7 13.31 14.47 1.37
C ASN A 7 14.43 13.76 0.61
N ALA A 8 15.51 13.37 1.32
CA ALA A 8 16.63 12.66 0.72
C ALA A 8 16.21 11.26 0.22
N TYR A 9 15.45 10.50 1.02
CA TYR A 9 14.96 9.19 0.61
C TYR A 9 13.98 9.27 -0.54
N ARG A 10 13.04 10.23 -0.48
CA ARG A 10 12.09 10.44 -1.57
C ARG A 10 12.82 10.74 -2.86
N LYS A 11 13.84 11.61 -2.84
CA LYS A 11 14.66 11.90 -4.02
C LYS A 11 15.31 10.64 -4.59
N ILE A 12 15.90 9.80 -3.76
CA ILE A 12 16.51 8.53 -4.19
C ILE A 12 15.47 7.63 -4.88
N VAL A 13 14.29 7.48 -4.27
CA VAL A 13 13.20 6.66 -4.82
C VAL A 13 12.68 7.24 -6.14
N MET A 14 12.49 8.56 -6.22
CA MET A 14 12.07 9.26 -7.44
C MET A 14 13.07 9.09 -8.58
N ASP A 15 14.37 9.23 -8.29
CA ASP A 15 15.44 9.03 -9.27
C ASP A 15 15.41 7.59 -9.83
N LEU A 16 15.16 6.59 -8.98
CA LEU A 16 15.02 5.20 -9.42
C LEU A 16 13.80 4.98 -10.31
N ILE A 17 12.64 5.56 -9.96
CA ILE A 17 11.42 5.47 -10.77
C ILE A 17 11.65 6.07 -12.17
N GLN A 18 12.38 7.17 -12.27
CA GLN A 18 12.72 7.83 -13.53
C GLN A 18 13.74 7.05 -14.36
N GLN A 19 14.68 6.36 -13.71
CA GLN A 19 15.72 5.55 -14.37
C GLN A 19 15.23 4.15 -14.77
N ALA A 20 14.08 3.70 -14.25
CA ALA A 20 13.53 2.39 -14.56
C ALA A 20 13.24 2.26 -16.06
N PRO A 21 13.87 1.30 -16.77
CA PRO A 21 13.60 1.08 -18.18
C PRO A 21 12.13 0.68 -18.37
N GLN A 22 11.56 1.03 -19.53
CA GLN A 22 10.34 0.35 -19.98
C GLN A 22 10.71 -1.12 -20.22
N SER A 23 10.05 -2.03 -19.51
CA SER A 23 10.32 -3.45 -19.65
C SER A 23 9.49 -4.03 -20.79
N SER A 24 10.11 -4.79 -21.68
CA SER A 24 9.43 -5.54 -22.74
C SER A 24 8.54 -6.69 -22.22
N GLN A 25 8.60 -6.98 -20.91
CA GLN A 25 7.82 -8.01 -20.24
C GLN A 25 6.61 -7.45 -19.46
N GLN A 26 6.34 -6.14 -19.53
CA GLN A 26 5.18 -5.53 -18.87
C GLN A 26 3.91 -5.70 -19.72
N THR A 27 2.79 -5.97 -19.05
CA THR A 27 1.46 -5.98 -19.66
C THR A 27 0.96 -4.54 -19.80
N ALA A 28 0.07 -4.29 -20.77
CA ALA A 28 -0.53 -2.96 -20.96
C ALA A 28 -1.25 -2.46 -19.68
N ASP A 29 -1.84 -3.38 -18.93
CA ASP A 29 -2.51 -3.12 -17.67
C ASP A 29 -1.55 -2.67 -16.56
N LEU A 30 -0.36 -3.28 -16.44
CA LEU A 30 0.67 -2.83 -15.50
C LEU A 30 1.25 -1.47 -15.91
N ASP A 31 1.37 -1.21 -17.21
CA ASP A 31 1.80 0.11 -17.70
C ASP A 31 0.76 1.19 -17.38
N ALA A 32 -0.53 0.90 -17.55
CA ALA A 32 -1.61 1.80 -17.15
C ALA A 32 -1.57 2.09 -15.64
N LEU A 33 -1.38 1.05 -14.81
CA LEU A 33 -1.24 1.23 -13.37
C LEU A 33 0.01 2.04 -12.99
N MET A 34 1.10 1.91 -13.76
CA MET A 34 2.29 2.76 -13.58
C MET A 34 2.07 4.22 -13.98
N VAL A 35 1.22 4.49 -14.96
CA VAL A 35 0.79 5.86 -15.29
C VAL A 35 0.01 6.44 -14.10
N VAL A 36 -0.91 5.68 -13.53
CA VAL A 36 -1.69 6.12 -12.35
C VAL A 36 -0.81 6.26 -11.11
N SER A 37 0.18 5.39 -10.88
CA SER A 37 1.05 5.52 -9.71
C SER A 37 1.90 6.79 -9.73
N LYS A 38 2.26 7.30 -10.92
CA LYS A 38 2.91 8.62 -11.07
C LYS A 38 2.01 9.76 -10.65
N LEU A 39 0.69 9.65 -10.82
CA LEU A 39 -0.25 10.67 -10.35
C LEU A 39 -0.21 10.85 -8.82
N MET A 40 0.24 9.85 -8.06
CA MET A 40 0.42 9.98 -6.60
C MET A 40 1.55 10.95 -6.22
N ILE A 41 2.54 11.14 -7.09
CA ILE A 41 3.78 11.88 -6.81
C ILE A 41 3.92 13.16 -7.63
N GLN A 42 3.36 13.19 -8.84
CA GLN A 42 3.42 14.33 -9.77
C GLN A 42 2.05 14.51 -10.44
N ASP A 43 1.66 15.76 -10.70
CA ASP A 43 0.44 16.03 -11.45
C ASP A 43 0.69 15.89 -12.96
N ASP A 44 -0.21 15.19 -13.64
CA ASP A 44 -0.21 14.97 -15.09
C ASP A 44 -1.66 14.82 -15.58
N PRO A 45 -2.30 15.91 -16.03
CA PRO A 45 -3.69 15.86 -16.49
C PRO A 45 -3.94 14.87 -17.64
N SER A 46 -2.91 14.48 -18.40
CA SER A 46 -3.06 13.51 -19.48
C SER A 46 -3.34 12.09 -18.96
N ALA A 47 -3.04 11.80 -17.70
CA ALA A 47 -3.26 10.53 -17.04
C ALA A 47 -4.63 10.40 -16.34
N TYR A 48 -5.44 11.48 -16.29
CA TYR A 48 -6.73 11.46 -15.60
C TYR A 48 -7.74 10.49 -16.21
N GLN A 49 -7.71 10.29 -17.54
CA GLN A 49 -8.59 9.30 -18.17
C GLN A 49 -8.20 7.88 -17.74
N THR A 50 -6.90 7.58 -17.70
CA THR A 50 -6.39 6.28 -17.25
C THR A 50 -6.79 6.01 -15.79
N LEU A 51 -6.76 7.04 -14.94
CA LEU A 51 -7.22 6.96 -13.55
C LEU A 51 -8.70 6.54 -13.47
N ILE A 52 -9.58 7.15 -14.27
CA ILE A 52 -11.02 6.81 -14.27
C ILE A 52 -11.29 5.44 -14.86
N ASP A 53 -10.68 5.12 -15.99
CA ASP A 53 -10.85 3.82 -16.64
C ASP A 53 -10.44 2.69 -15.69
N GLY A 54 -9.36 2.89 -14.92
CA GLY A 54 -8.90 1.95 -13.92
C GLY A 54 -9.87 1.79 -12.74
N ILE A 55 -10.44 2.87 -12.21
CA ILE A 55 -11.49 2.81 -11.16
C ILE A 55 -12.71 2.03 -11.67
N GLY A 56 -13.18 2.32 -12.89
CA GLY A 56 -14.33 1.62 -13.48
C GLY A 56 -14.05 0.13 -13.75
N ASN A 57 -12.84 -0.20 -14.20
CA ASN A 57 -12.41 -1.60 -14.38
C ASN A 57 -12.40 -2.37 -13.05
N LEU A 58 -11.84 -1.77 -11.99
CA LEU A 58 -11.84 -2.35 -10.65
C LEU A 58 -13.26 -2.53 -10.10
N ALA A 59 -14.13 -1.54 -10.30
CA ALA A 59 -15.52 -1.55 -9.82
C ALA A 59 -16.40 -2.61 -10.51
N THR A 60 -16.00 -3.05 -11.70
CA THR A 60 -16.64 -4.13 -12.45
C THR A 60 -15.94 -5.49 -12.25
N SER A 61 -14.98 -5.56 -11.32
CA SER A 61 -14.16 -6.75 -11.05
C SER A 61 -13.48 -7.30 -12.31
N LYS A 62 -13.16 -6.43 -13.27
CA LYS A 62 -12.44 -6.83 -14.48
C LYS A 62 -11.03 -7.28 -14.07
N PRO A 63 -10.59 -8.48 -14.48
CA PRO A 63 -9.22 -8.91 -14.23
C PRO A 63 -8.21 -7.92 -14.81
N ILE A 64 -7.17 -7.62 -14.04
CA ILE A 64 -6.03 -6.80 -14.47
C ILE A 64 -4.86 -7.75 -14.73
N GLU A 65 -4.40 -7.81 -15.98
CA GLU A 65 -3.39 -8.79 -16.41
C GLU A 65 -2.06 -8.59 -15.66
N GLY A 66 -1.58 -9.65 -15.01
CA GLY A 66 -0.36 -9.63 -14.22
C GLY A 66 -0.58 -9.31 -12.73
N LEU A 67 -1.78 -8.89 -12.34
CA LEU A 67 -2.18 -8.67 -10.95
C LEU A 67 -2.99 -9.83 -10.35
N ASP A 68 -3.25 -10.88 -11.12
CA ASP A 68 -3.91 -12.11 -10.70
C ASP A 68 -2.97 -13.09 -9.98
N LYS A 69 -1.66 -12.81 -9.98
CA LYS A 69 -0.62 -13.70 -9.44
C LYS A 69 -0.61 -13.79 -7.91
N ARG A 70 -1.11 -12.76 -7.21
CA ARG A 70 -1.11 -12.69 -5.74
C ARG A 70 -2.41 -12.05 -5.24
N PRO A 71 -3.02 -12.54 -4.16
CA PRO A 71 -4.29 -12.01 -3.66
C PRO A 71 -4.28 -10.52 -3.29
N VAL A 72 -3.11 -9.97 -2.93
CA VAL A 72 -2.97 -8.57 -2.51
C VAL A 72 -2.87 -7.58 -3.67
N TYR A 73 -2.48 -8.04 -4.87
CA TYR A 73 -2.22 -7.16 -6.02
C TYR A 73 -3.45 -6.38 -6.50
N PRO A 74 -4.68 -6.94 -6.55
CA PRO A 74 -5.87 -6.15 -6.85
C PRO A 74 -6.15 -5.05 -5.81
N LEU A 75 -5.84 -5.31 -4.54
CA LEU A 75 -6.01 -4.32 -3.46
C LEU A 75 -4.95 -3.21 -3.57
N LEU A 76 -3.70 -3.55 -3.92
CA LEU A 76 -2.68 -2.56 -4.25
C LEU A 76 -3.12 -1.68 -5.43
N ALA A 77 -3.65 -2.27 -6.51
CA ALA A 77 -4.14 -1.50 -7.64
C ALA A 77 -5.26 -0.55 -7.23
N MET A 78 -6.22 -1.01 -6.42
CA MET A 78 -7.27 -0.18 -5.87
C MET A 78 -6.70 0.99 -5.06
N HIS A 79 -5.79 0.69 -4.12
CA HIS A 79 -5.11 1.70 -3.32
C HIS A 79 -4.40 2.75 -4.18
N VAL A 80 -3.65 2.35 -5.22
CA VAL A 80 -2.94 3.29 -6.10
C VAL A 80 -3.90 4.27 -6.78
N HIS A 81 -5.05 3.78 -7.26
CA HIS A 81 -6.07 4.64 -7.84
C HIS A 81 -6.68 5.57 -6.79
N LEU A 82 -7.06 5.05 -5.61
CA LEU A 82 -7.65 5.85 -4.53
C LEU A 82 -6.68 6.93 -4.02
N SER A 83 -5.41 6.59 -3.85
CA SER A 83 -4.35 7.51 -3.43
C SER A 83 -4.07 8.59 -4.48
N ALA A 84 -3.98 8.22 -5.76
CA ALA A 84 -3.83 9.18 -6.85
C ALA A 84 -5.04 10.13 -6.91
N PHE A 85 -6.24 9.58 -6.79
CA PHE A 85 -7.47 10.35 -6.79
C PHE A 85 -7.56 11.31 -5.61
N GLY A 86 -7.25 10.85 -4.40
CA GLY A 86 -7.19 11.70 -3.20
C GLY A 86 -6.16 12.83 -3.31
N LYS A 87 -4.97 12.53 -3.84
CA LYS A 87 -3.91 13.55 -4.04
C LYS A 87 -4.30 14.63 -5.05
N ARG A 88 -5.14 14.27 -6.03
CA ARG A 88 -5.59 15.16 -7.11
C ARG A 88 -7.00 15.70 -6.90
N TYR A 89 -7.64 15.41 -5.77
CA TYR A 89 -9.04 15.76 -5.53
C TYR A 89 -9.41 17.19 -5.91
N LEU A 90 -8.59 18.16 -5.50
CA LEU A 90 -8.82 19.59 -5.76
C LEU A 90 -8.50 20.05 -7.19
N THR A 91 -7.79 19.24 -7.98
CA THR A 91 -7.36 19.56 -9.34
C THR A 91 -8.07 18.72 -10.41
N LEU A 92 -8.85 17.73 -10.01
CA LEU A 92 -9.64 16.92 -10.93
C LEU A 92 -10.87 17.71 -11.42
N PRO A 93 -11.22 17.62 -12.72
CA PRO A 93 -12.47 18.18 -13.23
C PRO A 93 -13.70 17.55 -12.54
N ASP A 94 -14.76 18.33 -12.32
CA ASP A 94 -16.02 17.83 -11.71
C ASP A 94 -16.59 16.61 -12.44
N THR A 95 -16.49 16.59 -13.77
CA THR A 95 -16.95 15.46 -14.60
C THR A 95 -16.22 14.16 -14.25
N ILE A 96 -14.95 14.23 -13.89
CA ILE A 96 -14.14 13.08 -13.49
C ILE A 96 -14.61 12.56 -12.13
N TRP A 97 -14.94 13.47 -11.20
CA TRP A 97 -15.50 13.11 -9.89
C TRP A 97 -16.85 12.42 -9.99
N GLU A 98 -17.77 12.96 -10.80
CA GLU A 98 -19.12 12.40 -10.99
C GLU A 98 -19.08 10.95 -11.49
N HIS A 99 -18.14 10.63 -12.40
CA HIS A 99 -17.95 9.25 -12.88
C HIS A 99 -17.41 8.33 -11.78
N ALA A 100 -16.36 8.76 -11.06
CA ALA A 100 -15.73 7.94 -10.03
C ALA A 100 -16.65 7.68 -8.82
N ALA A 101 -17.46 8.66 -8.43
CA ALA A 101 -18.30 8.58 -7.23
C ALA A 101 -19.28 7.38 -7.27
N ALA A 102 -19.84 7.07 -8.45
CA ALA A 102 -20.72 5.92 -8.62
C ALA A 102 -19.99 4.57 -8.50
N ASP A 103 -18.71 4.54 -8.88
CA ASP A 103 -17.88 3.35 -8.82
C ASP A 103 -17.30 3.12 -7.42
N PHE A 104 -17.12 4.16 -6.61
CA PHE A 104 -16.65 3.99 -5.23
C PHE A 104 -17.60 3.18 -4.34
N GLU A 105 -18.92 3.29 -4.48
CA GLU A 105 -19.83 2.41 -3.71
C GLU A 105 -19.70 0.95 -4.16
N LYS A 106 -19.51 0.71 -5.47
CA LYS A 106 -19.30 -0.65 -6.00
C LYS A 106 -18.00 -1.26 -5.49
N LEU A 107 -16.97 -0.44 -5.29
CA LEU A 107 -15.70 -0.85 -4.67
C LEU A 107 -15.85 -1.05 -3.16
N ALA A 108 -16.57 -0.17 -2.46
CA ALA A 108 -16.73 -0.22 -1.00
C ALA A 108 -17.52 -1.45 -0.54
N ASN A 109 -18.63 -1.77 -1.21
CA ASN A 109 -19.54 -2.83 -0.76
C ASN A 109 -18.85 -4.20 -0.55
N PRO A 110 -18.07 -4.77 -1.50
CA PRO A 110 -17.38 -6.04 -1.27
C PRO A 110 -16.35 -5.96 -0.13
N LEU A 111 -15.66 -4.83 0.05
CA LEU A 111 -14.72 -4.64 1.16
C LEU A 111 -15.44 -4.64 2.50
N ARG A 112 -16.54 -3.89 2.59
CA ARG A 112 -17.42 -3.83 3.78
C ARG A 112 -17.87 -5.23 4.18
N VAL A 113 -18.40 -6.01 3.24
CA VAL A 113 -18.83 -7.39 3.48
C VAL A 113 -17.67 -8.27 3.94
N ALA A 114 -16.50 -8.15 3.33
CA ALA A 114 -15.33 -8.96 3.66
C ALA A 114 -14.79 -8.73 5.08
N ILE A 115 -14.78 -7.47 5.55
CA ILE A 115 -14.18 -7.12 6.84
C ILE A 115 -15.17 -7.06 8.00
N SER A 116 -16.47 -6.97 7.72
CA SER A 116 -17.53 -6.88 8.74
C SER A 116 -17.46 -7.97 9.83
N PRO A 117 -17.12 -9.25 9.53
CA PRO A 117 -16.98 -10.28 10.55
C PRO A 117 -15.88 -10.01 11.58
N TYR A 118 -14.91 -9.14 11.28
CA TYR A 118 -13.74 -8.89 12.11
C TYR A 118 -13.85 -7.61 12.96
N LYS A 119 -15.03 -6.99 13.00
CA LYS A 119 -15.27 -5.78 13.80
C LYS A 119 -14.98 -5.98 15.30
N GLU A 120 -15.31 -7.17 15.82
CA GLU A 120 -15.21 -7.49 17.26
C GLU A 120 -14.14 -8.54 17.56
N THR A 121 -13.52 -9.13 16.55
CA THR A 121 -12.53 -10.20 16.72
C THR A 121 -11.52 -10.11 15.58
N PRO A 122 -10.20 -10.16 15.86
CA PRO A 122 -9.22 -10.10 14.79
C PRO A 122 -9.36 -11.28 13.81
N PRO A 123 -9.02 -11.08 12.52
CA PRO A 123 -8.94 -12.17 11.56
C PRO A 123 -7.88 -13.20 11.98
N SER A 124 -7.89 -14.34 11.30
CA SER A 124 -6.81 -15.32 11.43
C SER A 124 -5.45 -14.67 11.08
N TYR A 125 -4.35 -15.26 11.56
CA TYR A 125 -3.00 -14.83 11.15
C TYR A 125 -2.81 -14.91 9.63
N LEU A 126 -3.44 -15.88 8.96
CA LEU A 126 -3.36 -16.06 7.52
C LEU A 126 -4.05 -14.94 6.74
N ASP A 127 -5.17 -14.46 7.27
CA ASP A 127 -6.01 -13.46 6.60
C ASP A 127 -5.61 -12.02 6.95
N THR A 128 -4.78 -11.83 7.99
CA THR A 128 -4.44 -10.52 8.55
C THR A 128 -3.99 -9.50 7.50
N ALA A 129 -3.07 -9.87 6.61
CA ALA A 129 -2.56 -8.96 5.59
C ALA A 129 -3.66 -8.53 4.60
N ILE A 130 -4.49 -9.47 4.14
CA ILE A 130 -5.58 -9.18 3.20
C ILE A 130 -6.66 -8.35 3.89
N THR A 131 -7.03 -8.66 5.13
CA THR A 131 -8.00 -7.87 5.89
C THR A 131 -7.50 -6.44 6.14
N LEU A 132 -6.21 -6.24 6.44
CA LEU A 132 -5.63 -4.90 6.55
C LEU A 132 -5.74 -4.12 5.24
N TRP A 133 -5.40 -4.73 4.11
CA TRP A 133 -5.55 -4.08 2.80
C TRP A 133 -6.99 -3.73 2.49
N GLN A 134 -7.93 -4.63 2.78
CA GLN A 134 -9.36 -4.38 2.57
C GLN A 134 -9.87 -3.23 3.45
N ALA A 135 -9.52 -3.24 4.73
CA ALA A 135 -9.88 -2.18 5.67
C ALA A 135 -9.24 -0.85 5.27
N TYR A 136 -7.98 -0.85 4.85
CA TYR A 136 -7.30 0.36 4.39
C TYR A 136 -7.95 0.96 3.13
N CYS A 137 -8.23 0.14 2.11
CA CYS A 137 -8.95 0.62 0.93
C CYS A 137 -10.35 1.15 1.29
N LEU A 138 -11.07 0.51 2.22
CA LEU A 138 -12.37 0.99 2.68
C LEU A 138 -12.24 2.34 3.42
N LEU A 139 -11.20 2.51 4.25
CA LEU A 139 -10.90 3.78 4.93
C LEU A 139 -10.66 4.92 3.92
N GLN A 140 -9.90 4.64 2.86
CA GLN A 140 -9.65 5.62 1.78
C GLN A 140 -10.94 5.99 1.05
N ILE A 141 -11.75 5.00 0.65
CA ILE A 141 -13.04 5.24 -0.01
C ILE A 141 -13.99 6.02 0.91
N GLY A 142 -14.10 5.61 2.17
CA GLY A 142 -14.94 6.29 3.16
C GLY A 142 -14.53 7.75 3.34
N SER A 143 -13.22 8.03 3.36
CA SER A 143 -12.70 9.40 3.45
C SER A 143 -13.04 10.24 2.21
N LEU A 144 -12.86 9.68 1.00
CA LEU A 144 -13.19 10.37 -0.25
C LEU A 144 -14.69 10.67 -0.38
N ARG A 145 -15.53 9.80 0.15
CA ARG A 145 -17.00 9.92 0.05
C ARG A 145 -17.65 10.60 1.25
N HIS A 146 -16.89 10.88 2.30
CA HIS A 146 -17.42 11.28 3.61
C HIS A 146 -18.45 10.27 4.15
N ALA A 147 -18.16 8.97 4.04
CA ALA A 147 -18.99 7.89 4.54
C ALA A 147 -18.50 7.43 5.92
N ASP A 148 -19.01 8.09 6.98
CA ASP A 148 -18.54 7.86 8.36
C ASP A 148 -18.65 6.40 8.81
N ASP A 149 -19.71 5.69 8.42
CA ASP A 149 -19.90 4.27 8.78
C ASP A 149 -18.79 3.37 8.20
N ASP A 150 -18.33 3.65 6.97
CA ASP A 150 -17.24 2.90 6.33
C ASP A 150 -15.89 3.21 7.02
N ILE A 151 -15.67 4.47 7.41
CA ILE A 151 -14.48 4.90 8.16
C ILE A 151 -14.44 4.22 9.54
N ILE A 152 -15.57 4.23 10.26
CA ILE A 152 -15.68 3.61 11.59
C ILE A 152 -15.40 2.11 11.50
N LEU A 153 -16.05 1.40 10.58
CA LEU A 153 -15.85 -0.04 10.41
C LEU A 153 -14.38 -0.37 10.09
N ALA A 154 -13.77 0.35 9.16
CA ALA A 154 -12.37 0.14 8.80
C ALA A 154 -11.42 0.34 9.99
N ARG A 155 -11.61 1.43 10.75
CA ARG A 155 -10.82 1.72 11.95
C ARG A 155 -10.97 0.63 13.02
N GLU A 156 -12.20 0.20 13.30
CA GLU A 156 -12.46 -0.86 14.28
C GLU A 156 -11.73 -2.16 13.91
N VAL A 157 -11.78 -2.58 12.64
CA VAL A 157 -11.09 -3.80 12.17
C VAL A 157 -9.57 -3.66 12.25
N ILE A 158 -9.01 -2.52 11.84
CA ILE A 158 -7.56 -2.27 11.96
C ILE A 158 -7.14 -2.31 13.43
N GLU A 159 -7.93 -1.71 14.33
CA GLU A 159 -7.65 -1.72 15.77
C GLU A 159 -7.60 -3.15 16.32
N GLN A 160 -8.54 -4.04 15.94
CA GLN A 160 -8.49 -5.44 16.35
C GLN A 160 -7.16 -6.12 15.99
N ILE A 161 -6.61 -5.81 14.81
CA ILE A 161 -5.34 -6.36 14.34
C ILE A 161 -4.16 -5.74 15.09
N VAL A 162 -4.19 -4.43 15.33
CA VAL A 162 -3.11 -3.69 15.99
C VAL A 162 -2.99 -4.07 17.47
N THR A 163 -4.11 -4.22 18.17
CA THR A 163 -4.14 -4.55 19.60
C THR A 163 -4.00 -6.04 19.91
N ARG A 164 -4.02 -6.90 18.88
CA ARG A 164 -3.79 -8.34 19.06
C ARG A 164 -2.39 -8.58 19.60
N GLU A 165 -2.30 -9.32 20.69
CA GLU A 165 -1.03 -9.74 21.27
C GLU A 165 -0.35 -10.77 20.34
N VAL A 166 0.91 -10.50 19.98
CA VAL A 166 1.75 -11.40 19.17
C VAL A 166 3.15 -11.44 19.80
N PRO A 167 3.71 -12.62 20.14
CA PRO A 167 5.03 -12.75 20.74
C PRO A 167 6.14 -12.13 19.87
N ASP A 168 7.08 -11.40 20.47
CA ASP A 168 8.21 -10.74 19.77
C ASP A 168 7.80 -9.72 18.69
N HIS A 169 6.53 -9.31 18.70
CA HIS A 169 5.96 -8.22 17.93
C HIS A 169 5.93 -8.31 16.38
N PRO A 170 5.96 -9.46 15.68
CA PRO A 170 5.53 -9.50 14.28
C PRO A 170 4.04 -9.16 14.19
N LEU A 171 3.56 -8.94 12.97
CA LEU A 171 2.14 -8.69 12.71
C LEU A 171 1.33 -9.99 12.83
N THR A 172 1.91 -11.11 12.42
CA THR A 172 1.33 -12.45 12.50
C THR A 172 2.32 -13.48 13.03
N GLU A 173 1.81 -14.49 13.73
CA GLU A 173 2.62 -15.64 14.16
C GLU A 173 3.00 -16.49 12.95
N GLN A 174 4.24 -17.00 12.93
CA GLN A 174 4.69 -17.94 11.92
C GLN A 174 4.10 -19.32 12.20
N ASP A 175 3.24 -19.79 11.30
CA ASP A 175 2.74 -21.16 11.33
C ASP A 175 3.84 -22.14 10.90
N ILE A 176 3.99 -23.25 11.63
CA ILE A 176 5.01 -24.29 11.39
C ILE A 176 4.84 -24.97 10.04
N ASP A 177 3.61 -25.02 9.52
CA ASP A 177 3.29 -25.66 8.25
C ASP A 177 3.57 -24.75 7.03
N GLN A 178 4.04 -23.52 7.28
CA GLN A 178 4.27 -22.52 6.23
C GLN A 178 5.74 -22.28 5.95
N THR A 179 6.02 -22.00 4.68
CA THR A 179 7.36 -21.56 4.28
C THR A 179 7.66 -20.19 4.88
N LEU A 180 8.92 -19.96 5.21
CA LEU A 180 9.39 -18.66 5.68
C LEU A 180 9.13 -17.56 4.65
N ASP A 181 9.23 -17.89 3.35
CA ASP A 181 8.93 -16.97 2.24
C ASP A 181 7.47 -16.51 2.25
N ASP A 182 6.52 -17.45 2.38
CA ASP A 182 5.10 -17.12 2.37
C ASP A 182 4.69 -16.30 3.59
N TRP A 183 5.24 -16.63 4.76
CA TRP A 183 5.01 -15.85 5.98
C TRP A 183 5.60 -14.44 5.85
N THR A 184 6.88 -14.33 5.45
CA THR A 184 7.56 -13.04 5.28
C THR A 184 6.82 -12.17 4.26
N TYR A 185 6.36 -12.74 3.15
CA TYR A 185 5.57 -12.01 2.16
C TYR A 185 4.28 -11.43 2.76
N ARG A 186 3.54 -12.19 3.57
CA ARG A 186 2.32 -11.70 4.23
C ARG A 186 2.63 -10.62 5.26
N GLU A 187 3.70 -10.77 6.02
CA GLU A 187 4.15 -9.75 6.96
C GLU A 187 4.48 -8.44 6.26
N LEU A 188 5.31 -8.50 5.20
CA LEU A 188 5.74 -7.32 4.45
C LEU A 188 4.59 -6.63 3.71
N THR A 189 3.64 -7.40 3.18
CA THR A 189 2.42 -6.82 2.57
C THR A 189 1.48 -6.24 3.62
N GLY A 190 1.38 -6.86 4.81
CA GLY A 190 0.58 -6.36 5.92
C GLY A 190 1.13 -5.06 6.53
N ILE A 191 2.45 -4.97 6.76
CA ILE A 191 3.08 -3.74 7.24
C ILE A 191 2.94 -2.60 6.23
N HIS A 192 2.93 -2.89 4.92
CA HIS A 192 2.65 -1.87 3.90
C HIS A 192 1.25 -1.27 4.11
N ALA A 193 0.21 -2.10 4.15
CA ALA A 193 -1.15 -1.63 4.38
C ALA A 193 -1.28 -0.85 5.70
N LEU A 194 -0.68 -1.37 6.79
CA LEU A 194 -0.77 -0.74 8.09
C LEU A 194 -0.05 0.62 8.12
N ALA A 195 1.14 0.74 7.51
CA ALA A 195 1.85 2.01 7.41
C ALA A 195 1.08 3.03 6.57
N GLY A 196 0.45 2.60 5.48
CA GLY A 196 -0.46 3.43 4.69
C GLY A 196 -1.67 3.90 5.50
N ALA A 197 -2.30 3.00 6.26
CA ALA A 197 -3.44 3.33 7.10
C ALA A 197 -3.07 4.28 8.25
N ALA A 198 -1.96 4.03 8.93
CA ALA A 198 -1.43 4.91 9.99
C ALA A 198 -1.15 6.32 9.48
N LEU A 199 -0.55 6.43 8.29
CA LEU A 199 -0.29 7.73 7.64
C LEU A 199 -1.59 8.44 7.24
N HIS A 200 -2.53 7.71 6.63
CA HIS A 200 -3.81 8.25 6.17
C HIS A 200 -4.65 8.78 7.34
N ASP A 201 -4.73 8.01 8.43
CA ASP A 201 -5.54 8.34 9.60
C ASP A 201 -4.83 9.27 10.59
N ARG A 202 -3.52 9.45 10.44
CA ARG A 202 -2.62 10.11 11.41
C ARG A 202 -2.74 9.48 12.81
N ASN A 203 -2.77 8.14 12.85
CA ASN A 203 -2.95 7.37 14.07
C ASN A 203 -1.60 6.92 14.65
N GLU A 204 -1.24 7.47 15.81
CA GLU A 204 0.04 7.20 16.49
C GLU A 204 0.15 5.75 16.96
N THR A 205 -0.92 5.15 17.49
CA THR A 205 -0.92 3.75 17.94
C THR A 205 -0.60 2.79 16.79
N TRP A 206 -1.16 3.06 15.60
CA TRP A 206 -0.89 2.26 14.41
C TRP A 206 0.53 2.46 13.90
N ALA A 207 1.05 3.70 13.95
CA ALA A 207 2.43 4.01 13.61
C ALA A 207 3.43 3.29 14.54
N ASP A 208 3.18 3.29 15.86
CA ASP A 208 3.98 2.55 16.84
C ASP A 208 3.97 1.04 16.55
N ARG A 209 2.84 0.51 16.09
CA ARG A 209 2.74 -0.90 15.71
C ARG A 209 3.56 -1.20 14.46
N VAL A 210 3.56 -0.32 13.46
CA VAL A 210 4.41 -0.43 12.27
C VAL A 210 5.89 -0.46 12.65
N GLU A 211 6.32 0.44 13.54
CA GLU A 211 7.72 0.47 14.02
C GLU A 211 8.12 -0.85 14.67
N LYS A 212 7.30 -1.38 15.59
CA LYS A 212 7.58 -2.66 16.26
C LYS A 212 7.68 -3.85 15.29
N VAL A 213 6.79 -3.92 14.30
CA VAL A 213 6.84 -4.96 13.27
C VAL A 213 8.09 -4.80 12.39
N ALA A 214 8.44 -3.56 12.01
CA ALA A 214 9.66 -3.28 11.26
C ALA A 214 10.92 -3.68 12.05
N GLU A 215 10.97 -3.38 13.35
CA GLU A 215 12.07 -3.78 14.24
C GLU A 215 12.19 -5.31 14.31
N HIS A 216 11.07 -6.02 14.44
CA HIS A 216 11.07 -7.48 14.41
C HIS A 216 11.76 -8.00 13.14
N HIS A 217 11.39 -7.50 11.96
CA HIS A 217 11.99 -7.95 10.69
C HIS A 217 13.46 -7.58 10.54
N LEU A 218 13.88 -6.41 11.03
CA LEU A 218 15.30 -6.04 11.05
C LEU A 218 16.15 -7.09 11.78
N TYR A 219 15.64 -7.65 12.87
CA TYR A 219 16.39 -8.59 13.71
C TYR A 219 16.19 -10.07 13.32
N ASN A 220 15.07 -10.43 12.69
CA ASN A 220 14.68 -11.83 12.51
C ASN A 220 14.55 -12.27 11.04
N THR A 221 14.56 -11.35 10.08
CA THR A 221 14.35 -11.69 8.65
C THR A 221 15.61 -11.46 7.83
N GLN A 222 15.93 -12.41 6.95
CA GLN A 222 17.06 -12.24 6.03
C GLN A 222 16.70 -11.27 4.87
N PRO A 223 17.64 -10.42 4.41
CA PRO A 223 17.37 -9.43 3.37
C PRO A 223 16.94 -10.01 2.01
N ASP A 224 17.31 -11.24 1.71
CA ASP A 224 17.06 -11.92 0.44
C ASP A 224 15.56 -12.16 0.15
N HIS A 225 14.74 -12.22 1.19
CA HIS A 225 13.28 -12.32 1.08
C HIS A 225 12.59 -11.00 0.63
N CYS A 226 13.34 -9.90 0.48
CA CYS A 226 12.80 -8.55 0.17
C CYS A 226 13.21 -7.99 -1.21
N THR A 227 13.72 -8.83 -2.12
CA THR A 227 14.65 -8.38 -3.18
C THR A 227 14.03 -7.72 -4.43
N SER A 228 12.81 -8.07 -4.86
CA SER A 228 12.20 -7.53 -6.09
C SER A 228 10.92 -6.72 -5.86
N GLU A 229 10.22 -6.95 -4.76
CA GLU A 229 8.97 -6.28 -4.40
C GLU A 229 9.11 -5.71 -2.98
N PRO A 230 9.50 -4.44 -2.84
CA PRO A 230 9.87 -3.86 -1.55
C PRO A 230 8.63 -3.43 -0.75
N TRP A 231 7.73 -4.38 -0.46
CA TRP A 231 6.44 -4.13 0.21
C TRP A 231 6.60 -3.37 1.52
N GLY A 232 7.58 -3.74 2.35
CA GLY A 232 7.83 -3.09 3.64
C GLY A 232 8.56 -1.75 3.58
N LEU A 233 8.94 -1.26 2.39
CA LEU A 233 9.92 -0.17 2.24
C LEU A 233 9.58 1.06 3.09
N PHE A 234 8.35 1.56 2.97
CA PHE A 234 7.95 2.75 3.72
C PHE A 234 7.93 2.49 5.23
N GLY A 235 7.46 1.32 5.68
CA GLY A 235 7.49 0.93 7.09
C GLY A 235 8.91 0.89 7.67
N PHE A 236 9.90 0.43 6.90
CA PHE A 236 11.30 0.45 7.31
C PHE A 236 11.93 1.85 7.26
N LEU A 237 11.54 2.70 6.32
CA LEU A 237 12.03 4.09 6.26
C LEU A 237 11.38 4.98 7.32
N TRP A 238 10.24 4.58 7.87
CA TRP A 238 9.49 5.31 8.89
C TRP A 238 10.27 5.50 10.20
N SER A 239 10.95 4.46 10.68
CA SER A 239 11.74 4.54 11.92
C SER A 239 13.22 4.74 11.63
N GLN A 240 13.88 5.54 12.47
CA GLN A 240 15.34 5.69 12.41
C GLN A 240 16.07 4.36 12.65
N GLN A 241 15.50 3.47 13.45
CA GLN A 241 16.13 2.20 13.85
C GLN A 241 16.19 1.19 12.69
N THR A 242 15.15 1.16 11.86
CA THR A 242 14.98 0.16 10.81
C THR A 242 15.34 0.68 9.41
N ARG A 243 15.61 1.97 9.30
CA ARG A 243 15.94 2.67 8.05
C ARG A 243 17.07 2.07 7.24
N MET A 244 18.14 1.58 7.89
CA MET A 244 19.23 0.93 7.16
C MET A 244 18.74 -0.30 6.37
N PHE A 245 17.73 -0.99 6.89
CA PHE A 245 17.07 -2.09 6.19
C PHE A 245 16.22 -1.59 5.01
N GLY A 246 15.49 -0.48 5.18
CA GLY A 246 14.78 0.18 4.07
C GLY A 246 15.73 0.64 2.95
N MET A 247 16.90 1.17 3.30
CA MET A 247 17.96 1.52 2.34
C MET A 247 18.50 0.29 1.61
N GLN A 248 18.67 -0.82 2.32
CA GLN A 248 19.07 -2.08 1.70
C GLN A 248 18.03 -2.52 0.65
N GLN A 249 16.74 -2.43 0.94
CA GLN A 249 15.68 -2.76 -0.04
C GLN A 249 15.74 -1.86 -1.29
N ILE A 250 16.03 -0.57 -1.13
CA ILE A 250 16.24 0.34 -2.27
C ILE A 250 17.42 -0.14 -3.13
N HIS A 251 18.52 -0.56 -2.50
CA HIS A 251 19.69 -1.09 -3.20
C HIS A 251 19.39 -2.41 -3.92
N ASP A 252 18.65 -3.31 -3.28
CA ASP A 252 18.28 -4.61 -3.84
C ASP A 252 17.40 -4.42 -5.07
N VAL A 253 16.34 -3.61 -4.96
CA VAL A 253 15.44 -3.31 -6.07
C VAL A 253 16.19 -2.71 -7.27
N LYS A 254 17.19 -1.86 -7.01
CA LYS A 254 18.07 -1.32 -8.05
C LYS A 254 18.92 -2.42 -8.71
N ALA A 255 19.45 -3.36 -7.92
CA ALA A 255 20.33 -4.42 -8.40
C ALA A 255 19.59 -5.50 -9.20
N TYR A 256 18.39 -5.89 -8.77
CA TYR A 256 17.57 -6.93 -9.43
C TYR A 256 16.80 -6.42 -10.65
N GLY A 257 16.76 -5.10 -10.86
CA GLY A 257 16.04 -4.49 -11.95
C GLY A 257 14.61 -4.11 -11.55
N LEU A 258 14.30 -2.84 -11.71
CA LEU A 258 13.05 -2.25 -11.27
C LEU A 258 11.94 -2.47 -12.31
N VAL A 259 11.16 -3.54 -12.15
CA VAL A 259 10.09 -3.95 -13.08
C VAL A 259 8.78 -4.28 -12.34
N GLY A 260 7.65 -4.22 -13.06
CA GLY A 260 6.35 -4.69 -12.56
C GLY A 260 5.92 -3.98 -11.27
N VAL A 261 5.46 -4.77 -10.30
CA VAL A 261 4.92 -4.30 -9.01
C VAL A 261 5.95 -3.51 -8.20
N GLY A 262 7.24 -3.84 -8.28
CA GLY A 262 8.30 -3.11 -7.57
C GLY A 262 8.30 -1.60 -7.88
N ARG A 263 7.99 -1.21 -9.12
CA ARG A 263 7.87 0.21 -9.52
C ARG A 263 6.69 0.92 -8.87
N ILE A 264 5.58 0.21 -8.72
CA ILE A 264 4.36 0.73 -8.08
C ILE A 264 4.64 0.95 -6.59
N LEU A 265 5.29 -0.02 -5.94
CA LEU A 265 5.67 0.04 -4.53
C LEU A 265 6.63 1.20 -4.25
N LEU A 266 7.61 1.45 -5.13
CA LEU A 266 8.48 2.62 -5.02
C LEU A 266 7.70 3.93 -5.18
N ALA A 267 6.78 4.02 -6.14
CA ALA A 267 5.96 5.22 -6.32
C ALA A 267 5.09 5.51 -5.09
N ASP A 268 4.52 4.48 -4.48
CA ASP A 268 3.76 4.64 -3.24
C ASP A 268 4.66 5.04 -2.05
N ALA A 269 5.84 4.43 -1.91
CA ALA A 269 6.81 4.85 -0.90
C ALA A 269 7.21 6.33 -1.07
N ALA A 270 7.46 6.78 -2.31
CA ALA A 270 7.75 8.18 -2.59
C ALA A 270 6.57 9.12 -2.28
N ARG A 271 5.33 8.68 -2.51
CA ARG A 271 4.12 9.41 -2.08
C ARG A 271 4.11 9.54 -0.56
N CYS A 272 4.26 8.44 0.17
CA CYS A 272 4.25 8.42 1.63
C CYS A 272 5.33 9.32 2.25
N LEU A 273 6.57 9.23 1.75
CA LEU A 273 7.67 10.09 2.19
C LEU A 273 7.38 11.58 1.89
N GLY A 274 6.63 11.86 0.82
CA GLY A 274 6.18 13.19 0.44
C GLY A 274 5.17 13.83 1.40
N GLU A 275 4.59 13.06 2.33
CA GLU A 275 3.66 13.57 3.36
C GLU A 275 4.37 14.17 4.58
N PHE A 276 5.71 14.19 4.57
CA PHE A 276 6.57 14.79 5.59
C PHE A 276 7.43 15.94 5.04
N GLU A 277 7.13 16.43 3.83
CA GLU A 277 7.76 17.64 3.28
C GLU A 277 6.97 18.87 3.77
N ASP A 278 7.44 19.50 4.85
CA ASP A 278 7.03 20.86 5.24
C ASP A 278 7.75 21.94 4.41
#